data_AF-A0A2P2FF35-F1
#
_entry.id   AF-A0A2P2FF35-F1
#
_cell.length_a   1.000
_cell.length_b   1.000
_cell.length_c   1.000
_cell.angle_alpha   90.00
_cell.angle_beta   90.00
_cell.angle_gamma   90.00
#
_symmetry.space_group_name_H-M   'P 1'
#
loop_
_entity.id
_entity.type
_entity.pdbx_description
1 polymer ?
#
loop_
_entity_poly.entity_id
_entity_poly.type
_entity_poly.pdbx_seq_one_letter_code
_entity_poly.pdbx_strand_id
1 'polypeptide(L)'
;MDEIREPLLQALAEIDPRSAEIPLFSTVLGDQVEGTVLDAGYWWRNVRWPVRFGDAFRNVLTRGIGAVLGVGPHPVLASAIDEALPDRSDAAIRFASLRRNRPQREQLLETLGGLYEAGADPDWRRVHPGP
;
A
#
# COMPACT_ATOMS: atom_id res chain seq x y z
N MET A 1 14.76 -18.46 -10.12
CA MET A 1 14.52 -17.88 -8.78
C MET A 1 15.13 -18.73 -7.68
N ASP A 2 15.06 -20.06 -7.75
CA ASP A 2 15.52 -20.91 -6.65
C ASP A 2 17.03 -20.76 -6.34
N GLU A 3 17.85 -20.40 -7.33
CA GLU A 3 19.29 -20.11 -7.16
C GLU A 3 19.59 -18.95 -6.18
N ILE A 4 18.66 -18.01 -6.00
CA ILE A 4 18.86 -16.88 -5.08
C ILE A 4 18.27 -17.12 -3.69
N ARG A 5 17.66 -18.29 -3.44
CA ARG A 5 16.98 -18.57 -2.18
C ARG A 5 17.92 -18.50 -0.99
N GLU A 6 18.97 -19.33 -0.98
CA GLU A 6 19.92 -19.41 0.13
C GLU A 6 20.67 -18.08 0.33
N PRO A 7 21.19 -17.39 -0.73
CA PRO A 7 21.75 -16.05 -0.59
C PRO A 7 20.77 -15.03 0.02
N LEU A 8 19.50 -15.05 -0.38
CA LEU A 8 18.48 -14.14 0.15
C LEU A 8 18.20 -14.43 1.63
N LEU A 9 18.01 -15.70 2.00
CA LEU A 9 17.75 -16.10 3.39
C LEU A 9 18.90 -15.70 4.31
N GLN A 10 20.15 -15.86 3.84
CA GLN A 10 21.34 -15.43 4.58
C GLN A 10 21.41 -13.91 4.71
N ALA A 11 21.15 -13.17 3.63
CA ALA A 11 21.19 -11.71 3.63
C ALA A 11 20.14 -11.08 4.56
N LEU A 12 19.02 -11.77 4.80
CA LEU A 12 17.92 -11.29 5.64
C LEU A 12 17.87 -11.96 7.02
N ALA A 13 18.88 -12.76 7.39
CA ALA A 13 18.87 -13.57 8.60
C ALA A 13 18.78 -12.75 9.91
N GLU A 14 19.28 -11.51 9.89
CA GLU A 14 19.31 -10.62 11.05
C GLU A 14 18.10 -9.67 11.15
N ILE A 15 17.15 -9.76 10.21
CA ILE A 15 15.92 -8.97 10.33
C ILE A 15 15.13 -9.46 11.55
N ASP A 16 14.71 -8.50 12.37
CA ASP A 16 13.87 -8.72 13.55
C ASP A 16 12.48 -8.06 13.35
N PRO A 17 11.49 -8.80 12.78
CA PRO A 17 10.19 -8.24 12.48
C PRO A 17 9.40 -7.95 13.75
N ARG A 18 8.72 -6.79 13.79
CA ARG A 18 7.94 -6.34 14.95
C ARG A 18 6.46 -6.28 14.61
N SER A 19 5.60 -6.23 15.63
CA SER A 19 4.16 -6.06 15.42
C SER A 19 3.86 -4.79 14.62
N ALA A 20 2.87 -4.87 13.74
CA ALA A 20 2.51 -3.77 12.85
C ALA A 20 1.56 -2.81 13.57
N GLU A 21 1.95 -1.53 13.67
CA GLU A 21 1.10 -0.50 14.27
C GLU A 21 -0.12 -0.16 13.40
N ILE A 22 0.01 -0.35 12.09
CA ILE A 22 -1.06 -0.18 11.10
C ILE A 22 -1.39 -1.57 10.53
N PRO A 23 -2.68 -1.93 10.39
CA PRO A 23 -3.06 -3.22 9.81
C PRO A 23 -2.39 -3.50 8.47
N LEU A 24 -1.68 -4.62 8.39
CA LEU A 24 -0.91 -5.01 7.20
C LEU A 24 -1.57 -6.21 6.52
N PHE A 25 -1.92 -6.04 5.24
CA PHE A 25 -2.47 -7.10 4.41
C PHE A 25 -1.40 -7.65 3.48
N SER A 26 -1.06 -8.92 3.66
CA SER A 26 -0.06 -9.58 2.84
C SER A 26 -0.66 -9.98 1.49
N THR A 27 -0.05 -9.53 0.40
CA THR A 27 -0.38 -10.03 -0.94
C THR A 27 0.19 -11.42 -1.23
N VAL A 28 0.99 -11.99 -0.31
CA VAL A 28 1.49 -13.36 -0.41
C VAL A 28 0.48 -14.32 0.21
N LEU A 29 0.03 -14.01 1.43
CA LEU A 29 -0.90 -14.84 2.19
C LEU A 29 -2.37 -14.53 1.85
N GLY A 30 -2.65 -13.35 1.30
CA GLY A 30 -3.97 -12.91 0.88
C GLY A 30 -4.85 -12.38 2.01
N ASP A 31 -4.31 -12.17 3.21
CA ASP A 31 -5.06 -11.77 4.41
C ASP A 31 -4.27 -10.76 5.26
N GLN A 32 -4.89 -10.20 6.30
CA GLN A 32 -4.18 -9.47 7.34
C GLN A 32 -3.19 -10.40 8.03
N VAL A 33 -2.00 -9.87 8.30
CA VAL A 33 -0.95 -10.57 9.03
C VAL A 33 -0.40 -9.70 10.15
N GLU A 34 0.18 -10.35 11.16
CA GLU A 34 1.00 -9.65 12.16
C GLU A 34 2.35 -9.25 11.56
N GLY A 35 2.88 -8.09 11.93
CA GLY A 35 4.20 -7.66 11.42
C GLY A 35 5.35 -8.57 11.82
N THR A 36 5.19 -9.35 12.91
CA THR A 36 6.19 -10.31 13.39
C THR A 36 6.42 -11.48 12.43
N VAL A 37 5.54 -11.72 11.45
CA VAL A 37 5.70 -12.81 10.48
C VAL A 37 6.57 -12.44 9.28
N LEU A 38 7.03 -11.18 9.16
CA LEU A 38 7.77 -10.66 8.01
C LEU A 38 9.27 -11.00 8.05
N ASP A 39 9.58 -12.25 8.38
CA ASP A 39 10.93 -12.80 8.49
C ASP A 39 11.57 -13.08 7.11
N ALA A 40 12.84 -13.53 7.11
CA ALA A 40 13.54 -13.91 5.89
C ALA A 40 12.77 -14.94 5.03
N GLY A 41 12.08 -15.88 5.68
CA GLY A 41 11.26 -16.90 5.02
C GLY A 41 10.02 -16.30 4.35
N TYR A 42 9.38 -15.30 4.97
CA TYR A 42 8.30 -14.52 4.37
C TYR A 42 8.80 -13.75 3.15
N TRP A 43 9.95 -13.09 3.23
CA TRP A 43 10.48 -12.36 2.07
C TRP A 43 10.86 -13.29 0.92
N TRP A 44 11.41 -14.48 1.19
CA TRP A 44 11.58 -15.50 0.15
C TRP A 44 10.24 -15.89 -0.48
N ARG A 45 9.20 -16.14 0.34
CA ARG A 45 7.85 -16.44 -0.17
C ARG A 45 7.29 -15.30 -1.01
N ASN A 46 7.49 -14.04 -0.61
CA ASN A 46 7.07 -12.86 -1.35
C ASN A 46 7.71 -12.79 -2.74
N VAL A 47 9.00 -13.11 -2.82
CA VAL A 47 9.75 -13.13 -4.07
C VAL A 47 9.37 -14.34 -4.95
N ARG A 48 8.99 -15.48 -4.33
CA ARG A 48 8.82 -16.76 -5.02
C ARG A 48 7.38 -17.10 -5.41
N TRP A 49 6.40 -16.64 -4.65
CA TRP A 49 4.99 -16.97 -4.83
C TRP A 49 4.21 -15.83 -5.52
N PRO A 50 3.05 -16.15 -6.14
CA PRO A 50 2.24 -15.14 -6.82
C PRO A 50 1.79 -14.02 -5.89
N VAL A 51 1.75 -12.80 -6.42
CA VAL A 51 1.19 -11.63 -5.76
C VAL A 51 -0.34 -11.64 -5.90
N ARG A 52 -1.04 -11.98 -4.82
CA ARG A 52 -2.51 -12.06 -4.72
C ARG A 52 -3.12 -10.70 -4.36
N PHE A 53 -2.80 -9.66 -5.14
CA PHE A 53 -3.24 -8.29 -4.85
C PHE A 53 -4.75 -8.16 -4.75
N GLY A 54 -5.50 -8.68 -5.73
CA GLY A 54 -6.96 -8.57 -5.76
C GLY A 54 -7.63 -9.23 -4.53
N ASP A 55 -7.14 -10.39 -4.11
CA ASP A 55 -7.65 -11.08 -2.92
C ASP A 55 -7.40 -10.25 -1.65
N ALA A 56 -6.15 -9.83 -1.44
CA ALA A 56 -5.78 -9.02 -0.28
C ALA A 56 -6.53 -7.68 -0.25
N PHE A 57 -6.68 -7.04 -1.40
CA PHE A 57 -7.36 -5.76 -1.52
C PHE A 57 -8.87 -5.86 -1.27
N ARG A 58 -9.54 -6.92 -1.74
CA ARG A 58 -10.94 -7.18 -1.38
C ARG A 58 -11.11 -7.37 0.12
N ASN A 59 -10.17 -8.01 0.79
CA ASN A 59 -10.19 -8.13 2.26
C ASN A 59 -10.04 -6.76 2.94
N VAL A 60 -9.22 -5.86 2.40
CA VAL A 60 -9.15 -4.46 2.87
C VAL A 60 -10.49 -3.75 2.70
N LEU A 61 -11.17 -3.92 1.55
CA LEU A 61 -12.45 -3.27 1.26
C LEU A 61 -13.56 -3.66 2.24
N THR A 62 -13.53 -4.86 2.82
CA THR A 62 -14.51 -5.28 3.84
C THR A 62 -14.45 -4.42 5.12
N ARG A 63 -13.41 -3.60 5.30
CA ARG A 63 -13.24 -2.69 6.45
C ARG A 63 -13.92 -1.34 6.30
N GLY A 64 -14.63 -1.10 5.20
CA GLY A 64 -15.32 0.17 4.98
C GLY A 64 -14.36 1.35 4.78
N ILE A 65 -13.24 1.12 4.09
CA ILE A 65 -12.30 2.19 3.75
C ILE A 65 -12.97 3.22 2.82
N GLY A 66 -12.75 4.52 3.05
CA GLY A 66 -13.34 5.62 2.26
C GLY A 66 -12.44 6.17 1.15
N ALA A 67 -11.14 5.89 1.20
CA ALA A 67 -10.17 6.37 0.22
C ALA A 67 -8.99 5.41 0.09
N VAL A 68 -8.37 5.39 -1.09
CA VAL A 68 -7.19 4.57 -1.41
C VAL A 68 -6.13 5.48 -2.03
N LEU A 69 -4.94 5.51 -1.43
CA LEU A 69 -3.80 6.26 -1.95
C LEU A 69 -2.71 5.32 -2.45
N GLY A 70 -2.43 5.36 -3.75
CA GLY A 70 -1.25 4.72 -4.32
C GLY A 70 0.00 5.55 -4.03
N VAL A 71 0.90 5.03 -3.19
CA VAL A 71 2.18 5.65 -2.87
C VAL A 71 3.26 5.15 -3.81
N GLY A 72 3.73 6.01 -4.70
CA GLY A 72 4.77 5.68 -5.68
C GLY A 72 4.95 6.78 -6.73
N PRO A 73 5.90 6.62 -7.67
CA PRO A 73 6.21 7.64 -8.69
C PRO A 73 5.11 7.79 -9.77
N HIS A 74 4.22 6.80 -9.89
CA HIS A 74 3.10 6.78 -10.84
C HIS A 74 2.06 5.73 -10.40
N PRO A 75 0.75 5.94 -10.61
CA PRO A 75 -0.30 5.01 -10.15
C PRO A 75 -0.43 3.77 -11.04
N VAL A 76 0.55 2.88 -11.00
CA VAL A 76 0.56 1.65 -11.82
C VAL A 76 -0.47 0.59 -11.37
N LEU A 77 -0.95 0.67 -10.12
CA LEU A 77 -1.94 -0.25 -9.57
C LEU A 77 -3.39 0.21 -9.77
N ALA A 78 -3.63 1.34 -10.46
CA ALA A 78 -4.97 1.88 -10.64
C ALA A 78 -5.93 0.85 -11.27
N SER A 79 -5.58 0.24 -12.42
CA SER A 79 -6.43 -0.78 -13.05
C SER A 79 -6.75 -1.96 -12.11
N ALA A 80 -5.76 -2.44 -11.37
CA ALA A 80 -5.95 -3.56 -10.44
C ALA A 80 -6.87 -3.20 -9.26
N ILE A 81 -6.85 -1.95 -8.81
CA ILE A 81 -7.78 -1.43 -7.81
C ILE A 81 -9.19 -1.37 -8.40
N ASP A 82 -9.32 -0.89 -9.65
CA ASP A 82 -10.59 -0.77 -10.35
C ASP A 82 -11.28 -2.13 -10.53
N GLU A 83 -10.53 -3.14 -10.94
CA GLU A 83 -11.00 -4.53 -11.13
C GLU A 83 -11.37 -5.22 -9.81
N ALA A 84 -10.78 -4.81 -8.69
CA ALA A 84 -11.06 -5.38 -7.38
C ALA A 84 -12.27 -4.73 -6.68
N LEU A 85 -12.69 -3.56 -7.14
CA LEU A 85 -13.83 -2.83 -6.61
C LEU A 85 -15.15 -3.41 -7.17
N PRO A 86 -16.18 -3.58 -6.33
CA PRO A 86 -17.48 -4.04 -6.81
C PRO A 86 -18.15 -2.96 -7.69
N ASP A 87 -18.95 -3.38 -8.68
CA ASP A 87 -19.61 -2.54 -9.71
C ASP A 87 -20.48 -1.37 -9.20
N ARG A 88 -20.57 -1.17 -7.88
CA ARG A 88 -21.35 -0.10 -7.21
C ARG A 88 -20.58 0.67 -6.12
N SER A 89 -19.26 0.51 -6.02
CA SER A 89 -18.51 1.27 -5.03
C SER A 89 -18.17 2.66 -5.54
N ASP A 90 -19.03 3.63 -5.26
CA ASP A 90 -18.66 5.05 -5.10
C ASP A 90 -17.69 5.24 -3.90
N ALA A 91 -17.41 4.17 -3.14
CA ALA A 91 -16.86 4.17 -1.79
C ALA A 91 -15.33 4.24 -1.67
N ALA A 92 -14.55 4.16 -2.76
CA ALA A 92 -13.09 4.23 -2.67
C ALA A 92 -12.55 5.27 -3.63
N ILE A 93 -12.51 6.53 -3.19
CA ILE A 93 -11.87 7.59 -3.96
C ILE A 93 -10.38 7.24 -4.13
N ARG A 94 -9.91 7.22 -5.39
CA ARG A 94 -8.57 6.73 -5.77
C ARG A 94 -7.62 7.89 -5.97
N PHE A 95 -6.58 7.91 -5.17
CA PHE A 95 -5.57 8.94 -5.17
C PHE A 95 -4.20 8.37 -5.57
N ALA A 96 -3.35 9.23 -6.11
CA ALA A 96 -1.97 8.90 -6.48
C ALA A 96 -1.04 9.94 -5.87
N SER A 97 -0.01 9.50 -5.14
CA SER A 97 0.92 10.44 -4.53
C SER A 97 1.70 11.24 -5.57
N LEU A 98 2.13 10.59 -6.67
CA LEU A 98 2.89 11.20 -7.75
C LEU A 98 2.41 10.71 -9.12
N ARG A 99 2.67 11.51 -10.16
CA ARG A 99 2.47 11.15 -11.56
C ARG A 99 3.69 11.58 -12.38
N ARG A 100 4.11 10.73 -13.31
CA ARG A 100 5.14 11.05 -14.30
C ARG A 100 4.79 12.36 -15.03
N ASN A 101 5.81 13.18 -15.29
CA ASN A 101 5.70 14.45 -16.02
C ASN A 101 4.78 15.49 -15.34
N ARG A 102 4.61 15.42 -14.01
CA ARG A 102 3.92 16.43 -13.19
C ARG A 102 4.88 16.98 -12.12
N PRO A 103 4.79 18.28 -11.77
CA PRO A 103 5.50 18.81 -10.61
C PRO A 103 5.07 18.08 -9.33
N GLN A 104 6.05 17.56 -8.58
CA GLN A 104 5.78 16.64 -7.46
C GLN A 104 4.99 17.31 -6.32
N ARG A 105 5.37 18.54 -5.95
CA ARG A 105 4.72 19.28 -4.86
C ARG A 105 3.28 19.62 -5.19
N GLU A 106 3.01 20.06 -6.42
CA GLU A 106 1.66 20.36 -6.89
C GLU A 106 0.77 19.11 -6.86
N GLN A 107 1.24 18.00 -7.44
CA GLN A 107 0.50 16.72 -7.42
C GLN A 107 0.19 16.23 -6.00
N LEU A 108 1.15 16.37 -5.06
CA LEU A 108 0.94 15.99 -3.66
C LEU A 108 -0.11 16.88 -2.98
N LEU A 109 -0.07 18.19 -3.21
CA LEU A 109 -1.03 19.14 -2.63
C LEU A 109 -2.44 18.96 -3.22
N GLU A 110 -2.55 18.73 -4.53
CA GLU A 110 -3.82 18.37 -5.20
C GLU A 110 -4.39 17.08 -4.60
N THR A 111 -3.54 16.07 -4.39
CA THR A 111 -3.94 14.80 -3.79
C THR A 111 -4.40 14.97 -2.35
N LEU A 112 -3.70 15.81 -1.58
CA LEU A 112 -4.07 16.13 -0.20
C LEU A 112 -5.42 16.85 -0.13
N GLY A 113 -5.67 17.79 -1.04
CA GLY A 113 -6.96 18.48 -1.16
C GLY A 113 -8.09 17.50 -1.46
N GLY A 114 -7.89 16.58 -2.42
CA GLY A 114 -8.87 15.54 -2.71
C GLY A 114 -9.11 14.58 -1.54
N LEU A 115 -8.07 14.20 -0.80
CA LEU A 115 -8.21 13.38 0.41
C LEU A 115 -9.02 14.12 1.50
N TYR A 116 -8.83 15.43 1.64
CA TYR A 116 -9.62 16.25 2.55
C TYR A 116 -11.10 16.32 2.13
N GLU A 117 -11.39 16.50 0.85
CA GLU A 117 -12.76 16.43 0.30
C GLU A 117 -13.41 15.05 0.49
N ALA A 118 -12.59 13.99 0.49
CA ALA A 118 -13.00 12.63 0.80
C ALA A 118 -13.23 12.36 2.30
N GLY A 119 -13.04 13.36 3.17
CA GLY A 119 -13.29 13.28 4.61
C GLY A 119 -12.06 12.94 5.47
N ALA A 120 -10.85 12.90 4.89
CA ALA A 120 -9.63 12.83 5.69
C ALA A 120 -9.37 14.17 6.41
N ASP A 121 -8.68 14.13 7.55
CA ASP A 121 -8.29 15.33 8.31
C ASP A 121 -6.76 15.43 8.42
N PRO A 122 -6.08 16.02 7.43
CA PRO A 122 -4.63 16.21 7.49
C PRO A 122 -4.21 17.15 8.61
N ASP A 123 -3.06 16.87 9.23
CA ASP A 123 -2.42 17.83 10.13
C ASP A 123 -1.86 19.02 9.32
N TRP A 124 -2.71 20.01 9.08
CA TRP A 124 -2.38 21.19 8.27
C TRP A 124 -1.19 21.99 8.80
N ARG A 125 -0.91 21.91 10.12
CA ARG A 125 0.27 22.57 10.72
C ARG A 125 1.58 21.97 10.21
N ARG A 126 1.59 20.70 9.82
CA ARG A 126 2.76 20.05 9.21
C ARG A 126 2.92 20.37 7.73
N VAL A 127 1.82 20.68 7.05
CA VAL A 127 1.80 20.98 5.61
C VAL A 127 2.25 22.39 5.33
N HIS A 128 1.74 23.33 6.13
CA HIS A 128 2.16 24.72 6.15
C HIS A 128 2.55 25.09 7.59
N PRO A 129 3.76 24.71 8.03
CA PRO A 129 4.31 25.29 9.24
C PRO A 129 4.37 26.80 9.00
N GLY A 130 3.72 27.58 9.85
CA GLY A 130 3.85 29.04 9.81
C GLY A 130 5.32 29.48 10.01
N PRO A 131 5.59 30.79 10.06
CA PRO A 131 6.83 31.24 10.70
C PRO A 131 6.93 30.74 12.15
#